data_AF-A0A929REQ2-F1
#
_entry.id   AF-A0A929REQ2-F1
#
_cell.length_a   1.000
_cell.length_b   1.000
_cell.length_c   1.000
_cell.angle_alpha   90.00
_cell.angle_beta   90.00
_cell.angle_gamma   90.00
#
_symmetry.space_group_name_H-M   'P 1'
#
loop_
_entity.id
_entity.type
_entity.pdbx_description
1 polymer ?
#
loop_
_entity_poly.entity_id
_entity_poly.type
_entity_poly.pdbx_seq_one_letter_code
_entity_poly.pdbx_strand_id
1 'polypeptide(L)'
;MIAQRHCSKPGCSAVAVATLTYDYRDSTVVVGPLATVADPNSYDLCDEHAQNLKAPLGWQVVRLATTFEPAPPSGDDLAALVDAVRRVAQEAQQAPASAPNARTPRTGPYASARSVGNPDTSSPLDPSSPYARRRAQFTVVDGEEGAGRD
;
A
#
# COMPACT_ATOMS: atom_id res chain seq x y z
N MET A 1 14.50 -21.68 -10.69
CA MET A 1 13.25 -21.04 -11.19
C MET A 1 12.13 -22.04 -11.04
N ILE A 2 11.07 -21.71 -10.31
CA ILE A 2 9.86 -22.52 -10.29
C ILE A 2 9.05 -22.07 -11.51
N ALA A 3 8.90 -22.93 -12.50
CA ALA A 3 8.10 -22.62 -13.69
C ALA A 3 6.66 -22.29 -13.28
N GLN A 4 6.11 -21.21 -13.82
CA GLN A 4 4.79 -20.73 -13.44
C GLN A 4 3.72 -21.69 -13.98
N ARG A 5 2.96 -22.30 -13.07
CA ARG A 5 1.94 -23.30 -13.39
C ARG A 5 0.67 -22.59 -13.84
N HIS A 6 0.00 -23.15 -14.84
CA HIS A 6 -1.23 -22.60 -15.41
C HIS A 6 -2.42 -23.44 -15.00
N CYS A 7 -3.61 -22.83 -15.02
CA CYS A 7 -4.84 -23.53 -14.72
C CYS A 7 -5.06 -24.72 -15.68
N SER A 8 -5.41 -25.88 -15.13
CA SER A 8 -5.71 -27.11 -15.88
C SER A 8 -7.07 -27.07 -16.59
N LYS A 9 -7.89 -26.04 -16.36
CA LYS A 9 -9.20 -25.92 -17.03
C LYS A 9 -8.98 -25.63 -18.53
N PRO A 10 -9.57 -26.42 -19.44
CA PRO A 10 -9.43 -26.16 -20.88
C PRO A 10 -9.90 -24.75 -21.26
N GLY A 11 -9.06 -24.04 -22.00
CA GLY A 11 -9.33 -22.66 -22.42
C GLY A 11 -8.97 -21.58 -21.39
N CYS A 12 -8.50 -21.95 -20.19
CA CYS A 12 -7.99 -21.01 -19.21
C CYS A 12 -6.46 -20.95 -19.27
N SER A 13 -5.92 -19.75 -19.48
CA SER A 13 -4.48 -19.46 -19.43
C SER A 13 -4.06 -18.70 -18.17
N ALA A 14 -4.95 -18.61 -17.18
CA ALA A 14 -4.63 -17.93 -15.92
C ALA A 14 -3.63 -18.73 -15.10
N VAL A 15 -2.82 -18.01 -14.32
CA VAL A 15 -1.84 -18.61 -13.40
C VAL A 15 -2.58 -19.37 -12.30
N ALA A 16 -2.07 -20.55 -11.96
CA ALA A 16 -2.62 -21.36 -10.90
C ALA A 16 -2.20 -20.85 -9.51
N VAL A 17 -3.12 -20.93 -8.56
CA VAL A 17 -2.94 -20.50 -7.15
C VAL A 17 -3.44 -21.56 -6.16
N ALA A 18 -4.15 -22.58 -6.65
CA ALA A 18 -4.69 -23.67 -5.86
C ALA A 18 -4.41 -25.01 -6.53
N THR A 19 -4.32 -26.07 -5.73
CA THR A 19 -4.27 -27.45 -6.22
C THR A 19 -5.51 -28.21 -5.72
N LEU A 20 -6.12 -28.95 -6.64
CA LEU A 20 -7.28 -29.80 -6.44
C LEU A 20 -6.87 -31.26 -6.52
N THR A 21 -7.42 -32.07 -5.61
CA THR A 21 -7.29 -33.53 -5.61
C THR A 21 -8.66 -34.19 -5.43
N TYR A 22 -8.85 -35.34 -6.09
CA TYR A 22 -10.05 -36.15 -5.97
C TYR A 22 -9.74 -37.39 -5.14
N ASP A 23 -10.51 -37.61 -4.07
CA ASP A 23 -10.61 -38.90 -3.39
C ASP A 23 -11.92 -39.57 -3.80
N TYR A 24 -11.81 -40.54 -4.70
CA TYR A 24 -12.96 -41.27 -5.22
C TYR A 24 -13.58 -42.21 -4.18
N ARG A 25 -12.79 -42.73 -3.24
CA ARG A 25 -13.26 -43.69 -2.24
C ARG A 25 -14.23 -43.01 -1.28
N ASP A 26 -13.84 -41.81 -0.84
CA ASP A 26 -14.61 -41.02 0.11
C ASP A 26 -15.52 -40.00 -0.59
N SER A 27 -15.64 -40.07 -1.92
CA SER A 27 -16.42 -39.12 -2.75
C SER A 27 -16.13 -37.67 -2.37
N THR A 28 -14.85 -37.31 -2.25
CA THR A 28 -14.41 -36.02 -1.74
C THR A 28 -13.50 -35.31 -2.74
N VAL A 29 -13.67 -33.99 -2.84
CA VAL A 29 -12.78 -33.10 -3.57
C VAL A 29 -12.10 -32.18 -2.57
N VAL A 30 -10.77 -32.17 -2.57
CA VAL A 30 -9.98 -31.32 -1.69
C VAL A 30 -9.31 -30.23 -2.51
N VAL A 31 -9.57 -28.98 -2.15
CA VAL A 31 -8.93 -27.79 -2.73
C VAL A 31 -8.05 -27.15 -1.66
N GLY A 32 -6.75 -27.08 -1.94
CA GLY A 32 -5.75 -26.49 -1.07
C GLY A 32 -4.91 -25.42 -1.77
N PRO A 33 -3.97 -24.80 -1.04
CA PRO A 33 -2.95 -23.94 -1.63
C PRO A 33 -2.21 -24.65 -2.77
N LEU A 34 -1.64 -23.88 -3.71
CA LEU A 34 -0.84 -24.43 -4.79
C LEU A 34 0.28 -25.33 -4.24
N ALA A 35 0.30 -26.58 -4.69
CA ALA A 35 1.31 -27.54 -4.28
C ALA A 35 2.71 -27.08 -4.75
N THR A 36 3.70 -27.25 -3.87
CA THR A 36 5.10 -26.87 -4.13
C THR A 36 5.73 -27.66 -5.28
N VAL A 37 5.22 -28.86 -5.54
CA VAL A 37 5.64 -29.75 -6.62
C VAL A 37 4.41 -30.13 -7.42
N ALA A 38 4.58 -30.26 -8.74
CA ALA A 38 3.52 -30.74 -9.61
C ALA A 38 3.32 -32.24 -9.44
N ASP A 39 2.11 -32.64 -9.05
CA ASP A 39 1.70 -34.04 -8.98
C ASP A 39 0.81 -34.39 -10.19
N PRO A 40 1.07 -35.50 -10.90
CA PRO A 40 0.34 -35.87 -12.12
C PRO A 40 -1.14 -36.23 -11.88
N ASN A 41 -1.54 -36.55 -10.65
CA ASN A 41 -2.92 -36.88 -10.29
C ASN A 41 -3.66 -35.68 -9.67
N SER A 42 -3.01 -34.52 -9.62
CA SER A 42 -3.58 -33.27 -9.11
C SER A 42 -3.90 -32.29 -10.25
N TYR A 43 -4.82 -31.38 -9.99
CA TYR A 43 -5.21 -30.35 -10.94
C TYR A 43 -4.91 -28.97 -10.37
N ASP A 44 -4.34 -28.10 -11.18
CA ASP A 44 -4.04 -26.74 -10.77
C ASP A 44 -5.14 -25.79 -11.21
N LEU A 45 -5.62 -24.96 -10.30
CA LEU A 45 -6.72 -24.04 -10.55
C LEU A 45 -6.26 -22.59 -10.32
N CYS A 46 -6.69 -21.69 -11.20
CA CYS A 46 -6.62 -20.25 -10.91
C CYS A 46 -7.66 -19.89 -9.84
N ASP A 47 -7.59 -18.67 -9.31
CA ASP A 47 -8.45 -18.21 -8.21
C ASP A 47 -9.94 -18.35 -8.56
N GLU A 48 -10.34 -17.87 -9.73
CA GLU A 48 -11.71 -17.96 -10.22
C GLU A 48 -12.22 -19.41 -10.30
N HIS A 49 -11.42 -20.33 -10.86
CA HIS A 49 -11.81 -21.73 -11.00
C HIS A 49 -11.78 -22.48 -9.67
N ALA A 50 -10.88 -22.11 -8.76
CA ALA A 50 -10.87 -22.65 -7.41
C ALA A 50 -12.15 -22.25 -6.67
N GLN A 51 -12.56 -20.98 -6.75
CA GLN A 51 -13.76 -20.48 -6.10
C GLN A 51 -15.05 -21.07 -6.69
N ASN A 52 -15.16 -21.13 -8.02
CA ASN A 52 -16.37 -21.58 -8.72
C ASN A 52 -16.44 -23.09 -8.97
N LEU A 53 -15.47 -23.87 -8.49
CA LEU A 53 -15.46 -25.32 -8.61
C LEU A 53 -16.76 -25.94 -8.11
N LYS A 54 -17.36 -26.79 -8.95
CA LYS A 54 -18.49 -27.65 -8.59
C LYS A 54 -18.04 -29.10 -8.58
N ALA A 55 -18.20 -29.76 -7.45
CA ALA A 55 -17.98 -31.20 -7.36
C ALA A 55 -19.16 -31.99 -7.96
N PRO A 56 -18.95 -33.28 -8.29
CA PRO A 56 -20.04 -34.16 -8.69
C PRO A 56 -21.14 -34.26 -7.63
N LEU A 57 -22.34 -34.69 -8.04
CA LEU A 57 -23.47 -34.84 -7.11
C LEU A 57 -23.15 -35.85 -6.01
N GLY A 58 -23.46 -35.49 -4.77
CA GLY A 58 -23.20 -36.33 -3.59
C GLY A 58 -21.74 -36.31 -3.11
N TRP A 59 -20.86 -35.53 -3.74
CA TRP A 59 -19.48 -35.39 -3.28
C TRP A 59 -19.30 -34.27 -2.27
N GLN A 60 -18.41 -34.48 -1.31
CA GLN A 60 -18.01 -33.46 -0.34
C GLN A 60 -16.91 -32.57 -0.92
N VAL A 61 -16.99 -31.25 -0.68
CA VAL A 61 -15.92 -30.30 -1.02
C VAL A 61 -15.24 -29.82 0.25
N VAL A 62 -13.94 -30.05 0.35
CA VAL A 62 -13.11 -29.59 1.46
C VAL A 62 -12.17 -28.50 0.94
N ARG A 63 -12.26 -27.30 1.52
CA ARG A 63 -11.40 -26.15 1.17
C ARG A 63 -10.45 -25.88 2.33
N LEU A 64 -9.16 -26.15 2.15
CA LEU A 64 -8.12 -25.89 3.17
C LEU A 64 -7.71 -24.41 3.18
N ALA A 65 -7.87 -23.72 2.06
CA ALA A 65 -7.70 -22.28 1.93
C ALA A 65 -8.93 -21.68 1.24
N THR A 66 -9.40 -20.55 1.76
CA THR A 66 -10.50 -19.77 1.18
C THR A 66 -10.00 -18.52 0.46
N THR A 67 -8.76 -18.13 0.73
CA THR A 67 -8.08 -17.00 0.11
C THR A 67 -6.86 -17.54 -0.63
N PHE A 68 -6.79 -17.25 -1.92
CA PHE A 68 -5.67 -17.64 -2.77
C PHE A 68 -4.95 -16.37 -3.20
N GLU A 69 -3.80 -16.10 -2.61
CA GLU A 69 -2.97 -14.99 -3.06
C GLU A 69 -2.37 -15.33 -4.43
N PRO A 70 -2.39 -14.39 -5.39
CA PRO A 70 -1.75 -14.59 -6.67
C PRO A 70 -0.26 -14.86 -6.48
N ALA A 71 0.30 -15.69 -7.36
CA ALA A 71 1.73 -15.95 -7.34
C ALA A 71 2.48 -14.61 -7.43
N PRO A 72 3.49 -14.37 -6.56
CA PRO A 72 4.29 -13.16 -6.64
C PRO A 72 4.93 -13.03 -8.03
N PRO A 73 5.18 -11.79 -8.50
CA PRO A 73 5.77 -11.54 -9.82
C PRO A 73 7.05 -12.35 -9.98
N SER A 74 7.26 -12.87 -11.19
CA SER A 74 8.45 -13.68 -11.46
C SER A 74 9.72 -12.83 -11.35
N GLY A 75 10.88 -13.48 -11.19
CA GLY A 75 12.16 -12.77 -11.17
C GLY A 75 12.42 -11.97 -12.45
N ASP A 76 11.95 -12.47 -13.60
CA ASP A 76 12.06 -11.80 -14.89
C ASP A 76 11.16 -10.57 -14.96
N ASP A 77 9.93 -10.64 -14.42
CA ASP A 77 9.04 -9.48 -14.33
C ASP A 77 9.66 -8.38 -13.46
N LEU A 78 10.27 -8.77 -12.33
CA LEU A 78 10.97 -7.83 -11.44
C LEU A 78 12.18 -7.20 -12.14
N ALA A 79 12.97 -7.98 -12.88
CA ALA A 79 14.10 -7.47 -13.66
C ALA A 79 13.63 -6.49 -14.75
N ALA A 80 12.54 -6.82 -15.45
CA ALA A 80 11.95 -5.96 -16.47
C ALA A 80 11.49 -4.61 -15.88
N LEU A 81 10.87 -4.63 -14.70
CA LEU A 81 10.49 -3.40 -13.99
C LEU A 81 11.72 -2.58 -13.57
N VAL A 82 12.78 -3.21 -13.06
CA VAL A 82 14.03 -2.53 -12.71
C VAL A 82 14.64 -1.84 -13.92
N ASP A 83 14.70 -2.51 -15.07
CA ASP A 83 15.24 -1.94 -16.30
C ASP A 83 14.34 -0.85 -16.89
N ALA A 84 13.02 -0.97 -16.76
CA ALA A 84 12.08 0.10 -17.11
C ALA A 84 12.32 1.36 -16.27
N VAL A 85 12.49 1.20 -14.95
CA VAL A 85 12.78 2.33 -14.04
C VAL A 85 14.13 2.98 -14.38
N ARG A 86 15.17 2.18 -14.68
CA ARG A 86 16.47 2.71 -15.11
C ARG A 86 16.36 3.56 -16.38
N ARG A 87 15.55 3.13 -17.35
CA ARG A 87 15.33 3.88 -18.60
C ARG A 87 14.64 5.23 -18.34
N VAL A 88 13.58 5.24 -17.54
CA VAL A 88 12.89 6.48 -17.14
C VAL A 88 13.84 7.43 -16.40
N ALA A 89 14.71 6.91 -15.53
CA ALA A 89 15.70 7.72 -14.83
C ALA A 89 16.73 8.35 -15.79
N GLN A 90 17.19 7.61 -16.80
CA GLN A 90 18.12 8.11 -17.81
C GLN A 90 17.47 9.19 -18.69
N GLU A 91 16.24 8.97 -19.14
CA GLU A 91 15.46 9.95 -19.90
C GLU A 91 15.28 11.26 -19.12
N ALA A 92 15.01 11.17 -17.81
CA ALA A 92 14.89 12.34 -16.94
C ALA A 92 16.21 13.11 -16.76
N GLN A 93 17.35 12.41 -16.80
CA GLN A 93 18.69 13.03 -16.72
C GLN A 93 19.13 13.67 -18.04
N GLN A 94 18.68 13.10 -19.16
CA GLN A 94 19.02 13.55 -20.51
C GLN A 94 18.06 14.61 -21.04
N ALA A 95 16.90 14.78 -20.39
CA ALA A 95 16.02 15.91 -20.63
C ALA A 95 16.86 17.20 -20.48
N PRO A 96 16.80 18.12 -21.47
CA PRO A 96 17.52 19.37 -21.36
C PRO A 96 17.09 20.02 -20.05
N ALA A 97 18.05 20.58 -19.31
CA ALA A 97 17.78 21.43 -18.17
C ALA A 97 16.94 22.61 -18.67
N SER A 98 15.63 22.43 -18.73
CA SER A 98 14.70 23.53 -18.63
C SER A 98 15.10 24.15 -17.31
N ALA A 99 15.67 25.36 -17.37
CA ALA A 99 15.96 26.17 -16.18
C ALA A 99 14.80 25.96 -15.21
N PRO A 100 15.05 25.78 -13.89
CA PRO A 100 13.97 25.58 -12.94
C PRO A 100 12.99 26.72 -13.19
N ASN A 101 11.91 26.40 -13.90
CA ASN A 101 10.88 27.36 -14.17
C ASN A 101 10.22 27.36 -12.82
N ALA A 102 10.75 28.23 -11.95
CA ALA A 102 10.20 28.52 -10.66
C ALA A 102 8.73 28.67 -10.99
N ARG A 103 7.93 27.66 -10.61
CA ARG A 103 6.50 27.71 -10.81
C ARG A 103 6.09 28.87 -9.95
N THR A 104 6.06 30.07 -10.53
CA THR A 104 5.67 31.28 -9.85
C THR A 104 4.25 30.95 -9.42
N PRO A 105 3.97 30.83 -8.11
CA PRO A 105 2.62 30.57 -7.69
C PRO A 105 1.79 31.70 -8.29
N ARG A 106 0.91 31.37 -9.24
CA ARG A 106 -0.03 32.34 -9.80
C ARG A 106 -0.92 32.74 -8.65
N THR A 107 -0.58 33.87 -8.08
CA THR A 107 -1.32 34.56 -7.05
C THR A 107 -2.72 34.82 -7.61
N GLY A 108 -3.73 34.18 -7.01
CA GLY A 108 -5.12 34.40 -7.35
C GLY A 108 -5.54 35.85 -7.10
N PRO A 109 -6.77 36.24 -7.49
CA PRO A 109 -7.24 37.63 -7.44
C PRO A 109 -7.28 38.26 -6.03
N TYR A 110 -6.97 37.51 -4.97
CA TYR A 110 -6.89 37.97 -3.58
C TYR A 110 -5.47 38.25 -3.08
N ALA A 111 -4.45 38.24 -3.94
CA ALA A 111 -3.04 38.28 -3.54
C ALA A 111 -2.41 39.67 -3.40
N SER A 112 -3.14 40.62 -2.84
CA SER A 112 -2.56 41.86 -2.34
C SER A 112 -2.54 41.84 -0.81
N ALA A 113 -1.92 40.79 -0.25
CA ALA A 113 -1.36 40.94 1.09
C ALA A 113 -0.15 41.87 0.93
N ARG A 114 -0.28 43.09 1.44
CA ARG A 114 0.85 44.04 1.61
C ARG A 114 2.05 43.24 2.09
N SER A 115 3.23 43.49 1.50
CA SER A 115 4.49 42.92 1.94
C SER A 115 4.53 42.96 3.47
N VAL A 116 4.24 41.82 4.09
CA VAL A 116 4.54 41.62 5.50
C VAL A 116 6.06 41.62 5.46
N GLY A 117 6.68 42.57 6.16
CA GLY A 117 8.14 42.64 6.25
C GLY A 117 8.72 41.27 6.63
N ASN A 118 10.04 41.14 6.50
CA ASN A 118 10.82 39.92 6.71
C ASN A 118 10.14 38.94 7.70
N PRO A 119 9.86 37.68 7.31
CA PRO A 119 9.07 36.76 8.13
C PRO A 119 9.68 36.66 9.52
N ASP A 120 8.86 36.92 10.53
CA ASP A 120 9.28 36.91 11.92
C ASP A 120 9.55 35.46 12.32
N THR A 121 10.82 35.09 12.44
CA THR A 121 11.28 33.74 12.83
C THR A 121 11.37 33.57 14.35
N SER A 122 10.93 34.59 15.10
CA SER A 122 10.94 34.58 16.57
C SER A 122 10.13 33.40 17.10
N SER A 123 10.70 32.68 18.07
CA SER A 123 10.06 31.51 18.66
C SER A 123 8.74 31.91 19.37
N PRO A 124 7.64 31.13 19.24
CA PRO A 124 6.35 31.47 19.84
C PRO A 124 6.37 31.56 21.38
N LEU A 125 7.40 31.01 22.01
CA LEU A 125 7.59 30.98 23.46
C LEU A 125 8.55 32.07 23.97
N ASP A 126 9.17 32.85 23.09
CA ASP A 126 10.06 33.95 23.50
C ASP A 126 9.22 35.12 24.06
N PRO A 127 9.43 35.53 25.33
CA PRO A 127 8.71 36.65 25.94
C PRO A 127 8.94 38.00 25.22
N SER A 128 10.03 38.13 24.47
CA SER A 128 10.34 39.33 23.70
C SER A 128 9.64 39.38 22.34
N SER A 129 9.04 38.28 21.89
CA SER A 129 8.41 38.17 20.58
C SER A 129 7.17 39.09 20.46
N PRO A 130 6.88 39.64 19.28
CA PRO A 130 5.65 40.42 19.06
C PRO A 130 4.37 39.56 19.15
N TYR A 131 4.48 38.23 19.16
CA TYR A 131 3.39 37.33 19.53
C TYR A 131 3.12 37.37 21.04
N ALA A 132 4.17 37.22 21.86
CA ALA A 132 4.07 37.29 23.32
C ALA A 132 3.61 38.67 23.81
N ARG A 133 4.14 39.76 23.23
CA ARG A 133 3.76 41.13 23.61
C ARG A 133 2.28 41.47 23.37
N ARG A 134 1.63 40.82 22.39
CA ARG A 134 0.21 41.06 22.07
C ARG A 134 -0.76 40.32 22.99
N ARG A 135 -0.31 39.28 23.70
CA ARG A 135 -1.14 38.51 24.66
C ARG A 135 -0.75 38.72 26.13
N ALA A 136 0.30 39.46 26.43
CA ALA A 136 0.79 39.60 27.79
C ALA A 136 -0.11 40.52 28.64
N GLN A 137 -1.12 39.94 29.30
CA GLN A 137 -1.55 40.38 30.62
C GLN A 137 -2.26 39.23 31.35
N PHE A 138 -1.48 38.45 32.08
CA PHE A 138 -1.94 37.67 33.21
C PHE A 138 -0.94 37.88 34.35
N THR A 139 -1.41 38.44 35.45
CA THR A 139 -0.65 38.55 36.70
C THR A 139 -1.04 37.35 37.55
N VAL A 140 -0.08 36.52 37.92
CA VAL A 140 -0.28 35.47 38.91
C VAL A 140 -0.39 36.15 40.27
N VAL A 141 -1.51 35.95 40.97
CA VAL A 141 -1.68 36.35 42.37
C VAL A 141 -1.41 35.11 43.20
N ASP A 142 -0.30 35.08 43.94
CA ASP A 142 -0.05 34.05 44.95
C ASP A 142 -1.09 34.22 46.08
N GLY A 143 -1.87 33.17 46.31
CA GLY A 143 -2.81 33.11 47.42
C GLY A 143 -2.08 32.64 48.67
N GLU A 144 -1.70 33.57 49.55
CA GLU A 144 -1.34 33.21 50.93
C GLU A 144 -2.62 33.03 51.75
N GLU A 145 -3.05 31.77 51.90
CA GLU A 145 -3.90 31.33 53.01
C GLU A 145 -3.10 31.43 54.32
N GLY A 146 -3.48 32.38 55.17
CA GLY A 146 -2.88 32.61 56.48
C GLY A 146 -3.94 32.64 57.59
N ALA A 147 -4.27 31.46 58.09
CA ALA A 147 -4.65 31.11 59.47
C ALA A 147 -5.45 32.13 60.33
N GLY A 148 -6.69 31.76 60.66
CA GLY A 148 -7.37 32.26 61.85
C GLY A 148 -6.69 31.79 63.15
N ARG A 149 -6.72 32.65 64.18
CA ARG A 149 -6.55 32.27 65.57
C ARG A 149 -7.22 33.31 66.50
N ASP A 150 -8.08 32.75 67.35
CA ASP A 150 -8.73 33.25 68.59
C ASP A 150 -9.64 34.49 68.51
#